data_AF-A0A7H0GWB3-F1
#
_entry.id   AF-A0A7H0GWB3-F1
#
_cell.length_a   1.000
_cell.length_b   1.000
_cell.length_c   1.000
_cell.angle_alpha   90.00
_cell.angle_beta   90.00
_cell.angle_gamma   90.00
#
_symmetry.space_group_name_H-M   'P 1'
#
loop_
_entity.id
_entity.type
_entity.pdbx_description
1 polymer ?
#
loop_
_entity_poly.entity_id
_entity_poly.type
_entity_poly.pdbx_seq_one_letter_code
_entity_poly.pdbx_strand_id
1 'polypeptide(L)'
;MCVNYFDNKVFQYAYFKESRAEVYGDTAVITSINFRQNPALELTTPTLTLNSKTTLAELAKIYPLAVKNQGELDVHRVGKRTQVSLAMSKIMSEESWLLLFDKGLLVKILWTMQC
;
A
#
# COMPACT_ATOMS: atom_id res chain seq x y z
N MET A 1 3.86 16.36 -1.88
CA MET A 1 4.23 16.43 -3.30
C MET A 1 4.05 15.04 -3.89
N CYS A 2 3.44 14.91 -5.08
CA CYS A 2 3.30 13.63 -5.78
C CYS A 2 4.55 13.43 -6.66
N VAL A 3 5.55 12.72 -6.14
CA VAL A 3 6.71 12.29 -6.92
C VAL A 3 6.41 10.88 -7.43
N ASN A 4 6.77 10.55 -8.67
CA ASN A 4 6.67 9.18 -9.18
C ASN A 4 7.85 8.35 -8.64
N TYR A 5 7.70 7.03 -8.52
CA TYR A 5 8.78 6.15 -8.04
C TYR A 5 10.03 6.30 -8.92
N PHE A 6 9.86 6.29 -10.23
CA PHE A 6 10.97 6.43 -11.17
C PHE A 6 11.26 7.88 -11.55
N ASP A 7 11.24 8.80 -10.58
CA ASP A 7 11.46 10.23 -10.78
C ASP A 7 12.50 10.54 -11.88
N ASN A 8 12.17 11.46 -12.79
CA ASN A 8 12.96 11.85 -13.97
C ASN A 8 13.24 10.76 -15.04
N LYS A 9 12.57 9.61 -15.02
CA LYS A 9 12.63 8.59 -16.10
C LYS A 9 11.31 8.50 -16.85
N VAL A 10 11.37 8.12 -18.14
CA VAL A 10 10.16 7.76 -18.91
C VAL A 10 9.70 6.38 -18.43
N PHE A 11 8.67 6.33 -17.59
CA PHE A 11 8.02 5.11 -17.13
C PHE A 11 6.60 5.04 -17.70
N GLN A 12 6.01 3.85 -17.71
CA GLN A 12 4.62 3.65 -18.12
C GLN A 12 3.75 3.31 -16.91
N TYR A 13 2.53 3.85 -16.88
CA TYR A 13 1.51 3.34 -15.97
C TYR A 13 0.93 2.06 -16.55
N ALA A 14 1.17 0.94 -15.87
CA ALA A 14 0.40 -0.26 -16.12
C ALA A 14 -0.89 -0.18 -15.29
N TYR A 15 -2.02 0.03 -15.97
CA TYR A 15 -3.35 0.05 -15.36
C TYR A 15 -3.98 -1.33 -15.51
N PHE A 16 -4.07 -2.06 -14.40
CA PHE A 16 -4.71 -3.37 -14.36
C PHE A 16 -6.05 -3.22 -13.64
N LYS A 17 -7.05 -2.66 -14.32
CA LYS A 17 -8.32 -2.24 -13.70
C LYS A 17 -8.00 -1.34 -12.49
N GLU A 18 -8.46 -1.67 -11.29
CA GLU A 18 -8.33 -0.79 -10.11
C GLU A 18 -6.97 -0.82 -9.39
N SER A 19 -5.95 -1.40 -10.02
CA SER A 19 -4.57 -1.44 -9.55
C SER A 19 -3.66 -0.65 -10.49
N ARG A 20 -2.69 0.08 -9.91
CA ARG A 20 -1.69 0.85 -10.66
C ARG A 20 -0.29 0.37 -10.33
N ALA A 21 0.52 0.21 -11.36
CA ALA A 21 1.94 0.02 -11.23
C ALA A 21 2.71 1.02 -12.12
N GLU A 22 3.87 1.45 -11.67
CA GLU A 22 4.87 2.12 -12.50
C GLU A 22 5.85 1.07 -13.03
N VAL A 23 6.19 1.11 -14.32
CA VAL A 23 7.10 0.15 -14.96
C VAL A 23 8.27 0.87 -15.61
N TYR A 24 9.49 0.45 -15.28
CA TYR A 24 10.73 0.90 -15.92
C TYR A 24 11.68 -0.29 -16.13
N GLY A 25 12.05 -0.55 -17.39
CA GLY A 25 12.86 -1.72 -17.75
C GLY A 25 12.15 -3.03 -17.43
N ASP A 26 12.79 -3.86 -16.60
CA ASP A 26 12.27 -5.12 -16.07
C ASP A 26 11.63 -5.00 -14.68
N THR A 27 11.56 -3.77 -14.15
CA THR A 27 11.07 -3.50 -12.79
C THR A 27 9.68 -2.87 -12.83
N ALA A 28 8.76 -3.41 -12.02
CA ALA A 28 7.43 -2.85 -11.82
C ALA A 28 7.18 -2.58 -10.32
N VAL A 29 6.66 -1.39 -10.00
CA VAL A 29 6.33 -0.98 -8.63
C VAL A 29 4.83 -0.79 -8.51
N ILE A 30 4.18 -1.57 -7.64
CA ILE A 30 2.76 -1.39 -7.35
C ILE A 30 2.59 -0.11 -6.52
N THR A 31 1.97 0.90 -7.13
CA THR A 31 1.76 2.21 -6.51
C THR A 31 0.40 2.33 -5.83
N SER A 32 -0.60 1.56 -6.26
CA SER A 32 -1.86 1.46 -5.53
C SER A 32 -2.66 0.20 -5.83
N ILE A 33 -3.39 -0.26 -4.82
CA ILE A 33 -4.43 -1.30 -4.93
C ILE A 33 -5.67 -0.83 -4.17
N ASN A 34 -6.85 -0.89 -4.78
CA ASN A 34 -8.11 -0.51 -4.15
C ASN A 34 -9.09 -1.70 -4.03
N PHE A 35 -9.14 -2.31 -2.86
CA PHE A 35 -10.01 -3.46 -2.58
C PHE A 35 -11.50 -3.06 -2.47
N ARG A 36 -11.83 -1.79 -2.25
CA ARG A 36 -13.24 -1.35 -2.16
C ARG A 36 -13.97 -1.44 -3.50
N GLN A 37 -13.28 -1.14 -4.59
CA GLN A 37 -13.88 -1.19 -5.94
C GLN A 37 -13.94 -2.61 -6.48
N ASN A 38 -13.00 -3.48 -6.07
CA ASN A 38 -13.02 -4.90 -6.39
C ASN A 38 -12.55 -5.73 -5.19
N PRO A 39 -13.48 -6.23 -4.35
CA PRO A 39 -13.16 -7.01 -3.15
C PRO A 39 -12.51 -8.37 -3.44
N ALA A 40 -12.55 -8.84 -4.69
CA ALA A 40 -11.89 -10.09 -5.10
C ALA A 40 -10.40 -9.91 -5.45
N LEU A 41 -9.87 -8.67 -5.41
CA LEU A 41 -8.44 -8.44 -5.60
C LEU A 41 -7.65 -8.97 -4.41
N GLU A 42 -6.50 -9.58 -4.73
CA GLU A 42 -5.53 -10.05 -3.75
C GLU A 42 -4.13 -9.67 -4.21
N LEU A 43 -3.29 -9.26 -3.26
CA LEU A 43 -1.85 -9.16 -3.43
C LEU A 43 -1.21 -10.31 -2.67
N THR A 44 -0.63 -11.26 -3.41
CA THR A 44 -0.05 -12.47 -2.86
C THR A 44 1.46 -12.48 -3.08
N THR A 45 2.19 -12.65 -1.98
CA THR A 45 3.62 -13.01 -1.95
C THR A 45 3.76 -14.40 -1.32
N PRO A 46 4.94 -15.03 -1.36
CA PRO A 46 5.14 -16.34 -0.73
C PRO A 46 4.81 -16.38 0.77
N THR A 47 4.84 -15.24 1.46
CA THR A 47 4.68 -15.15 2.92
C THR A 47 3.48 -14.32 3.35
N LEU A 48 2.76 -13.68 2.42
CA LEU A 48 1.72 -12.72 2.74
C LEU A 48 0.65 -12.68 1.65
N THR A 49 -0.61 -12.76 2.06
CA THR A 49 -1.76 -12.41 1.20
C THR A 49 -2.48 -11.21 1.81
N LEU A 50 -2.60 -10.13 1.03
CA LEU A 50 -3.37 -8.93 1.38
C LEU A 50 -4.61 -8.83 0.50
N ASN A 51 -5.79 -8.75 1.11
CA ASN A 51 -7.07 -8.60 0.41
C ASN A 51 -8.08 -7.82 1.26
N SER A 52 -9.34 -7.71 0.81
CA SER A 52 -10.39 -6.98 1.52
C SER A 52 -10.79 -7.58 2.88
N LYS A 53 -10.34 -8.80 3.20
CA LYS A 53 -10.62 -9.49 4.47
C LYS A 53 -9.48 -9.35 5.46
N THR A 54 -8.31 -8.88 5.02
CA THR A 54 -7.15 -8.71 5.88
C THR A 54 -7.45 -7.76 7.02
N THR A 55 -7.21 -8.23 8.25
CA THR A 55 -7.42 -7.48 9.49
C THR A 55 -6.10 -6.96 10.07
N LEU A 56 -6.19 -5.96 10.95
CA LEU A 56 -5.03 -5.52 11.74
C LEU A 56 -4.45 -6.64 12.62
N ALA A 57 -5.31 -7.53 13.15
CA ALA A 57 -4.88 -8.65 13.99
C ALA A 57 -4.07 -9.68 13.19
N GLU A 58 -4.45 -9.95 11.94
CA GLU A 58 -3.68 -10.81 11.04
C GLU A 58 -2.36 -10.13 10.65
N LEU A 59 -2.41 -8.84 10.31
CA LEU A 59 -1.21 -8.09 9.96
C LEU A 59 -0.21 -8.05 11.12
N ALA A 60 -0.68 -7.92 12.37
CA ALA A 60 0.15 -7.88 13.56
C ALA A 60 0.91 -9.18 13.84
N LYS A 61 0.43 -10.33 13.33
CA LYS A 61 1.16 -11.60 13.43
C LYS A 61 2.45 -11.58 12.60
N ILE A 62 2.48 -10.81 11.52
CA ILE A 62 3.59 -10.76 10.56
C ILE A 62 4.44 -9.50 10.79
N TYR A 63 3.79 -8.35 11.01
CA TYR A 63 4.43 -7.05 11.19
C TYR A 63 3.97 -6.39 12.51
N PRO A 64 4.30 -6.98 13.68
CA PRO A 64 3.81 -6.50 14.97
C PRO A 64 4.23 -5.05 15.28
N LEU A 65 5.46 -4.68 14.90
CA LEU A 65 5.97 -3.32 15.11
C LEU A 65 5.27 -2.29 14.23
N ALA A 66 4.94 -2.63 12.98
CA ALA A 66 4.23 -1.72 12.08
C ALA A 66 2.82 -1.44 12.58
N VAL A 67 2.10 -2.47 13.02
CA VAL A 67 0.75 -2.31 13.59
C VAL A 67 0.79 -1.57 14.92
N LYS A 68 1.79 -1.81 15.77
CA LYS A 68 1.98 -1.05 17.02
C LYS A 68 2.16 0.45 16.76
N ASN A 69 2.81 0.81 15.65
CA ASN A 69 3.06 2.18 15.23
C ASN A 69 1.97 2.72 14.27
N GLN A 70 0.78 2.10 14.24
CA GLN A 70 -0.32 2.58 13.43
C GLN A 70 -0.70 4.02 13.77
N GLY A 71 -1.13 4.77 12.76
CA GLY A 71 -1.60 6.15 12.92
C GLY A 71 -3.04 6.32 12.44
N GLU A 72 -3.53 7.55 12.51
CA GLU A 72 -4.74 7.98 11.82
C GLU A 72 -4.37 8.88 10.64
N LEU A 73 -4.97 8.62 9.49
CA LEU A 73 -4.92 9.51 8.33
C LEU A 73 -6.30 10.04 8.04
N ASP A 74 -6.43 11.36 7.94
CA ASP A 74 -7.62 11.97 7.36
C ASP A 74 -7.53 11.91 5.84
N VAL A 75 -8.25 10.97 5.25
CA VAL A 75 -8.34 10.86 3.79
C VAL A 75 -9.44 11.81 3.35
N HIS A 76 -9.06 12.88 2.66
CA HIS A 76 -9.95 13.95 2.24
C HIS A 76 -11.25 13.41 1.61
N ARG A 77 -12.40 13.78 2.20
CA ARG A 77 -13.77 13.35 1.82
C ARG A 77 -14.16 11.90 2.15
N VAL A 78 -13.28 11.11 2.76
CA VAL A 78 -13.52 9.70 3.14
C VAL A 78 -13.49 9.52 4.67
N GLY A 79 -12.88 10.47 5.40
CA GLY A 79 -12.80 10.50 6.85
C GLY A 79 -11.54 9.83 7.40
N LYS A 80 -11.46 9.77 8.73
CA LYS A 80 -10.34 9.15 9.45
C LYS A 80 -10.26 7.65 9.17
N ARG A 81 -9.05 7.19 8.86
CA ARG A 81 -8.71 5.78 8.63
C ARG A 81 -7.49 5.42 9.45
N THR A 82 -7.46 4.18 9.93
CA THR A 82 -6.25 3.63 10.53
C THR A 82 -5.26 3.37 9.40
N GLN A 83 -4.04 3.89 9.56
CA GLN A 83 -2.95 3.68 8.61
C GLN A 83 -1.85 2.84 9.25
N VAL A 84 -1.29 1.91 8.49
CA VAL A 84 -0.10 1.15 8.84
C VAL A 84 0.92 1.32 7.73
N SER A 85 2.13 1.77 8.06
CA SER A 85 3.23 1.90 7.10
C SER A 85 4.11 0.64 7.14
N LEU A 86 4.35 0.06 5.98
CA LEU A 86 5.27 -1.06 5.78
C LEU A 86 6.45 -0.59 4.93
N ALA A 87 7.66 -0.67 5.47
CA ALA A 87 8.87 -0.39 4.72
C ALA A 87 9.02 -1.39 3.56
N MET A 88 9.36 -0.89 2.37
CA MET A 88 9.51 -1.72 1.17
C MET A 88 10.88 -2.40 1.05
N SER A 89 11.83 -2.03 1.92
CA SER A 89 13.16 -2.64 1.98
C SER A 89 13.66 -2.77 3.42
N LYS A 90 14.61 -3.70 3.63
CA LYS A 90 15.32 -3.86 4.91
C LYS A 90 16.27 -2.70 5.21
N ILE A 91 16.73 -2.00 4.18
CA ILE A 91 17.54 -0.79 4.29
C ILE A 91 16.58 0.39 4.41
N MET A 92 16.94 1.38 5.24
CA MET A 92 16.19 2.61 5.44
C MET A 92 15.84 3.22 4.08
N SER A 93 14.57 3.08 3.70
CA SER A 93 14.02 3.68 2.50
C SER A 93 13.00 4.69 2.94
N GLU A 94 13.03 5.87 2.31
CA GLU A 94 12.01 6.90 2.48
C GLU A 94 10.65 6.43 1.92
N GLU A 95 10.64 5.28 1.25
CA GLU A 95 9.49 4.67 0.61
C GLU A 95 8.82 3.61 1.50
N SER A 96 7.50 3.66 1.54
CA SER A 96 6.69 2.67 2.24
C SER A 96 5.38 2.40 1.50
N TRP A 97 4.83 1.22 1.76
CA TRP A 97 3.42 0.98 1.52
C TRP A 97 2.60 1.44 2.71
N LEU A 98 1.67 2.33 2.44
CA LEU A 98 0.64 2.76 3.36
C LEU A 98 -0.61 1.91 3.18
N LEU A 99 -0.86 1.06 4.16
CA LEU A 99 -2.06 0.22 4.24
C LEU A 99 -3.14 1.00 4.99
N LEU A 100 -4.28 1.21 4.35
CA LEU A 100 -5.42 1.91 4.93
C LEU A 100 -6.50 0.92 5.34
N PHE A 101 -6.94 1.02 6.59
CA PHE A 101 -7.98 0.20 7.18
C PHE A 101 -9.23 1.03 7.49
N ASP A 102 -10.39 0.45 7.20
CA ASP A 102 -11.70 0.97 7.54
C ASP A 102 -12.46 -0.08 8.34
N LYS A 103 -12.97 0.29 9.52
CA LYS A 103 -13.65 -0.65 10.44
C LYS A 103 -12.82 -1.93 10.71
N GLY A 104 -11.49 -1.80 10.75
CA GLY A 104 -10.56 -2.92 11.01
C GLY A 104 -10.21 -3.79 9.80
N LEU A 105 -10.74 -3.49 8.61
CA LEU A 105 -10.50 -4.23 7.36
C LEU A 105 -9.66 -3.42 6.37
N LEU A 106 -8.75 -4.08 5.67
CA LEU A 106 -7.92 -3.46 4.65
C LEU A 106 -8.76 -3.01 3.46
N VAL A 107 -8.67 -1.72 3.12
CA VAL A 107 -9.44 -1.13 2.02
C VAL A 107 -8.57 -0.62 0.88
N LYS A 108 -7.31 -0.28 1.14
CA LYS A 108 -6.41 0.29 0.14
C LYS A 108 -4.95 0.10 0.52
N ILE A 109 -4.10 -0.06 -0.49
CA ILE A 109 -2.64 0.06 -0.39
C ILE A 109 -2.23 1.24 -1.27
N LEU A 110 -1.34 2.07 -0.75
CA LEU A 110 -0.74 3.19 -1.46
C LEU A 110 0.77 3.14 -1.29
N TRP A 111 1.52 3.36 -2.36
CA TRP A 111 2.92 3.73 -2.25
C TRP A 111 3.03 5.19 -1.79
N THR A 112 3.96 5.45 -0.87
CA THR A 112 4.28 6.80 -0.40
C THR A 112 5.78 6.93 -0.16
N MET A 113 6.29 8.12 -0.40
CA MET A 113 7.64 8.55 -0.03
C MET A 113 7.51 9.68 1.00
N GLN A 114 8.25 9.61 2.11
CA GLN A 114 8.34 10.75 3.02
C GLN A 114 9.29 11.79 2.40
N CYS A 115 8.77 12.99 2.13
CA CYS A 115 9.57 14.15 1.68
C CYS A 115 10.01 14.97 2.89
#